data_AF-A0A6A5GED6-F1
#
_entry.id   AF-A0A6A5GED6-F1
#
_cell.length_a   1.000
_cell.length_b   1.000
_cell.length_c   1.000
_cell.angle_alpha   90.00
_cell.angle_beta   90.00
_cell.angle_gamma   90.00
#
_symmetry.space_group_name_H-M   'P 1'
#
loop_
_entity.id
_entity.type
_entity.pdbx_description
1 polymer ?
#
loop_
_entity_poly.entity_id
_entity_poly.type
_entity_poly.pdbx_seq_one_letter_code
_entity_poly.pdbx_strand_id
1 'polypeptide(L)'
;MDWVEIKTVRQFLDTILSGRCEMLTFYGIEISCEFLTELMDKISLDKRIIIDAHIPSDFRHPNALKFSGSQYKNGRWITLNDLKSVRNVHYVYLASTIFNCNDINQFLHYWTNCDENMFENMELQLDDSVEIDVDVLKNELITLQIVDETVEACFYIKVKNHHNRRFVLCRLKICKNKRAKFTVQEADDQQANKFEILELLEKTKNLEEKNEGSEISEASRRKIAMDIEELMCLIIKKNKNRYIFEC
;
A
#
# COMPACT_ATOMS: atom_id res chain seq x y z
N MET A 1 -18.64 -15.57 -18.99
CA MET A 1 -19.33 -14.90 -20.11
C MET A 1 -19.54 -15.96 -21.16
N ASP A 2 -20.73 -16.07 -21.75
CA ASP A 2 -20.91 -17.06 -22.83
C ASP A 2 -20.26 -16.58 -24.15
N TRP A 3 -20.10 -17.49 -25.12
CA TRP A 3 -19.43 -17.17 -26.39
C TRP A 3 -20.17 -16.09 -27.21
N VAL A 4 -21.49 -16.00 -27.05
CA VAL A 4 -22.35 -15.05 -27.77
C VAL A 4 -22.18 -13.64 -27.19
N GLU A 5 -22.09 -13.52 -25.87
CA GLU A 5 -21.77 -12.28 -25.16
C GLU A 5 -20.38 -11.76 -25.55
N ILE A 6 -19.34 -12.61 -25.57
CA ILE A 6 -17.96 -12.20 -25.94
C ILE A 6 -17.93 -11.66 -27.38
N LYS A 7 -18.58 -12.35 -28.33
CA LYS A 7 -18.63 -11.90 -29.72
C LYS A 7 -19.35 -10.55 -29.86
N THR A 8 -20.42 -10.35 -29.10
CA THR A 8 -21.16 -9.09 -29.06
C THR A 8 -20.30 -7.97 -28.48
N VAL A 9 -19.62 -8.21 -27.35
CA VAL A 9 -18.72 -7.23 -26.75
C VAL A 9 -17.59 -6.87 -27.72
N ARG A 10 -16.96 -7.84 -28.38
CA ARG A 10 -15.93 -7.60 -29.41
C ARG A 10 -16.42 -6.70 -30.55
N GLN A 11 -17.67 -6.89 -31.00
CA GLN A 11 -18.25 -6.07 -32.06
C GLN A 11 -18.42 -4.60 -31.66
N PHE A 12 -18.71 -4.33 -30.39
CA PHE A 12 -18.92 -2.97 -29.89
C PHE A 12 -17.69 -2.37 -29.20
N LEU A 13 -16.65 -3.16 -28.93
CA LEU A 13 -15.50 -2.75 -28.12
C LEU A 13 -14.85 -1.49 -28.69
N ASP A 14 -14.53 -1.48 -29.99
CA ASP A 14 -13.89 -0.32 -30.62
C ASP A 14 -14.78 0.93 -30.56
N THR A 15 -16.10 0.75 -30.69
CA THR A 15 -17.07 1.86 -30.55
C THR A 15 -17.11 2.39 -29.11
N ILE A 16 -17.15 1.49 -28.12
CA ILE A 16 -17.15 1.84 -26.69
C ILE A 16 -15.86 2.60 -26.33
N LEU A 17 -14.71 2.10 -26.79
CA LEU A 17 -13.40 2.68 -26.52
C LEU A 17 -13.18 4.01 -27.23
N SER A 18 -13.81 4.22 -28.40
CA SER A 18 -13.80 5.52 -29.10
C SER A 18 -14.68 6.59 -28.43
N GLY A 19 -15.59 6.18 -27.55
CA GLY A 19 -16.49 7.07 -26.83
C GLY A 19 -15.86 7.70 -25.59
N ARG A 20 -16.63 8.57 -24.91
CA ARG A 20 -16.26 9.11 -23.59
C ARG A 20 -16.65 8.13 -22.48
N CYS A 21 -16.01 6.96 -22.48
CA CYS A 21 -16.15 5.99 -21.41
C CYS A 21 -15.03 6.22 -20.37
N GLU A 22 -15.37 6.32 -19.09
CA GLU A 22 -14.40 6.46 -18.00
C GLU A 22 -14.17 5.14 -17.25
N MET A 23 -15.15 4.23 -17.30
CA MET A 23 -15.16 2.98 -16.55
C MET A 23 -15.78 1.87 -17.38
N LEU A 24 -15.08 0.74 -17.46
CA LEU A 24 -15.58 -0.49 -18.06
C LEU A 24 -15.73 -1.57 -16.99
N THR A 25 -16.90 -2.19 -16.97
CA THR A 25 -17.20 -3.30 -16.06
C THR A 25 -17.56 -4.54 -16.86
N PHE A 26 -16.88 -5.64 -16.58
CA PHE A 26 -17.09 -6.93 -17.22
C PHE A 26 -17.59 -7.92 -16.17
N TYR A 27 -18.82 -8.39 -16.36
CA TYR A 27 -19.46 -9.40 -15.52
C TYR A 27 -19.37 -10.78 -16.17
N GLY A 28 -19.19 -11.82 -15.37
CA GLY A 28 -19.31 -13.18 -15.85
C GLY A 28 -18.92 -14.23 -14.84
N ILE A 29 -19.16 -15.50 -15.19
CA ILE A 29 -18.63 -16.63 -14.41
C ILE A 29 -17.11 -16.68 -14.55
N GLU A 30 -16.62 -16.69 -15.79
CA GLU A 30 -15.20 -16.77 -16.14
C GLU A 30 -14.92 -15.85 -17.34
N ILE A 31 -13.68 -15.34 -17.41
CA ILE A 31 -13.12 -14.63 -18.54
C ILE A 31 -11.88 -15.36 -19.06
N SER A 32 -11.81 -15.59 -20.37
CA SER A 32 -10.65 -16.27 -20.96
C SER A 32 -9.41 -15.38 -20.95
N CYS A 33 -8.23 -15.98 -20.83
CA CYS A 33 -6.96 -15.26 -20.93
C CYS A 33 -6.82 -14.48 -22.24
N GLU A 34 -7.27 -15.05 -23.36
CA GLU A 34 -7.27 -14.41 -24.68
C GLU A 34 -8.07 -13.10 -24.66
N PHE A 35 -9.32 -13.16 -24.17
CA PHE A 35 -10.18 -11.99 -24.15
C PHE A 35 -9.70 -10.96 -23.13
N LEU A 36 -9.23 -11.38 -21.95
CA LEU A 36 -8.69 -10.46 -20.96
C LEU A 36 -7.43 -9.75 -21.45
N THR A 37 -6.55 -10.45 -22.19
CA THR A 37 -5.38 -9.84 -22.85
C THR A 37 -5.84 -8.79 -23.87
N GLU A 38 -6.79 -9.14 -24.74
CA GLU A 38 -7.35 -8.21 -25.73
C GLU A 38 -7.92 -6.94 -25.07
N LEU A 39 -8.65 -7.10 -23.97
CA LEU A 39 -9.17 -5.96 -23.20
C LEU A 39 -8.04 -5.11 -22.63
N MET A 40 -7.04 -5.71 -21.99
CA MET A 40 -5.96 -4.97 -21.34
C MET A 40 -4.97 -4.31 -22.32
N ASP A 41 -4.91 -4.78 -23.56
CA ASP A 41 -4.14 -4.17 -24.65
C ASP A 41 -4.87 -2.99 -25.30
N LYS A 42 -6.20 -3.08 -25.43
CA LYS A 42 -7.00 -2.06 -26.11
C LYS A 42 -7.48 -0.93 -25.19
N ILE A 43 -7.77 -1.23 -23.92
CA ILE A 43 -8.27 -0.24 -22.97
C ILE A 43 -7.14 0.72 -22.61
N SER A 44 -7.40 2.03 -22.75
CA SER A 44 -6.45 3.06 -22.36
C SER A 44 -6.26 3.10 -20.83
N LEU A 45 -5.03 3.33 -20.39
CA LEU A 45 -4.66 3.29 -18.97
C LEU A 45 -5.28 4.43 -18.13
N ASP A 46 -5.80 5.49 -18.76
CA ASP A 46 -6.58 6.54 -18.07
C ASP A 46 -7.95 6.04 -17.57
N LYS A 47 -8.41 4.87 -18.04
CA LYS A 47 -9.73 4.32 -17.70
C LYS A 47 -9.71 3.49 -16.43
N ARG A 48 -10.89 3.29 -15.85
CA ARG A 48 -11.12 2.33 -14.77
C ARG A 48 -11.61 1.00 -15.34
N ILE A 49 -11.04 -0.10 -14.87
CA ILE A 49 -11.46 -1.45 -15.24
C ILE A 49 -11.96 -2.20 -14.01
N ILE A 50 -13.11 -2.84 -14.16
CA ILE A 50 -13.72 -3.70 -13.15
C ILE A 50 -13.98 -5.07 -13.79
N ILE A 51 -13.31 -6.11 -13.28
CA ILE A 51 -13.54 -7.49 -13.70
C ILE A 51 -14.23 -8.25 -12.56
N ASP A 52 -15.53 -8.47 -12.72
CA ASP A 52 -16.37 -9.31 -11.87
C ASP A 52 -16.58 -10.67 -12.55
N ALA A 53 -15.46 -11.36 -12.78
CA ALA A 53 -15.40 -12.70 -13.33
C ALA A 53 -14.21 -13.47 -12.75
N HIS A 54 -14.26 -14.81 -12.81
CA HIS A 54 -13.09 -15.63 -12.50
C HIS A 54 -11.99 -15.41 -13.55
N ILE A 55 -10.79 -15.07 -13.07
CA ILE A 55 -9.57 -14.93 -13.87
C ILE A 55 -8.67 -16.14 -13.57
N PRO A 56 -8.12 -16.82 -14.59
CA PRO A 56 -7.19 -17.92 -14.40
C PRO A 56 -5.97 -17.54 -13.54
N SER A 57 -5.53 -18.43 -12.67
CA SER A 57 -4.48 -18.16 -11.66
C SER A 57 -3.09 -17.94 -12.26
N ASP A 58 -2.83 -18.47 -13.45
CA ASP A 58 -1.60 -18.36 -14.23
C ASP A 58 -1.59 -17.15 -15.17
N PHE A 59 -2.72 -16.43 -15.30
CA PHE A 59 -2.81 -15.24 -16.14
C PHE A 59 -1.84 -14.15 -15.66
N ARG A 60 -1.09 -13.54 -16.57
CA ARG A 60 -0.21 -12.41 -16.28
C ARG A 60 -0.32 -11.38 -17.38
N HIS A 61 -0.30 -10.11 -17.00
CA HIS A 61 -0.36 -9.01 -17.96
C HIS A 61 0.38 -7.77 -17.44
N PRO A 62 1.22 -7.10 -18.24
CA PRO A 62 1.99 -5.94 -17.81
C PRO A 62 1.13 -4.73 -17.43
N ASN A 63 -0.14 -4.68 -17.86
CA ASN A 63 -1.07 -3.60 -17.55
C ASN A 63 -2.05 -3.91 -16.41
N ALA A 64 -1.95 -5.09 -15.78
CA ALA A 64 -2.93 -5.58 -14.81
C ALA A 64 -3.31 -4.57 -13.71
N LEU A 65 -2.36 -3.76 -13.24
CA LEU A 65 -2.59 -2.76 -12.19
C LEU A 65 -2.17 -1.34 -12.60
N LYS A 66 -2.13 -1.06 -13.92
CA LYS A 66 -1.70 0.24 -14.46
C LYS A 66 -2.85 1.15 -14.90
N PHE A 67 -4.08 0.65 -14.87
CA PHE A 67 -5.27 1.44 -15.12
C PHE A 67 -5.49 2.46 -14.00
N SER A 68 -6.10 3.60 -14.32
CA SER A 68 -6.40 4.66 -13.35
C SER A 68 -7.21 4.15 -12.16
N GLY A 69 -8.03 3.12 -12.39
CA GLY A 69 -8.61 2.29 -11.34
C GLY A 69 -8.68 0.82 -11.77
N SER A 70 -8.22 -0.10 -10.93
CA SER A 70 -8.29 -1.54 -11.20
C SER A 70 -9.06 -2.26 -10.10
N GLN A 71 -10.14 -2.96 -10.45
CA GLN A 71 -10.91 -3.78 -9.52
C GLN A 71 -11.06 -5.21 -10.03
N TYR A 72 -10.68 -6.17 -9.20
CA TYR A 72 -10.78 -7.59 -9.51
C TYR A 72 -11.51 -8.33 -8.40
N LYS A 73 -12.56 -9.08 -8.76
CA LYS A 73 -13.23 -10.00 -7.83
C LYS A 73 -12.30 -11.10 -7.35
N ASN A 74 -11.54 -11.67 -8.28
CA ASN A 74 -10.47 -12.60 -7.98
C ASN A 74 -9.11 -11.94 -8.25
N GLY A 75 -8.38 -11.61 -7.20
CA GLY A 75 -7.03 -11.06 -7.27
C GLY A 75 -5.93 -12.06 -6.90
N ARG A 76 -6.25 -13.36 -6.74
CA ARG A 76 -5.27 -14.38 -6.33
C ARG A 76 -4.17 -14.65 -7.37
N TRP A 77 -4.38 -14.23 -8.61
CA TRP A 77 -3.38 -14.28 -9.69
C TRP A 77 -2.39 -13.11 -9.64
N ILE A 78 -2.70 -12.04 -8.89
CA ILE A 78 -1.81 -10.89 -8.71
C ILE A 78 -0.68 -11.27 -7.75
N THR A 79 0.56 -11.03 -8.16
CA THR A 79 1.74 -11.27 -7.36
C THR A 79 2.17 -10.03 -6.58
N LEU A 80 3.06 -10.20 -5.60
CA LEU A 80 3.68 -9.08 -4.90
C LEU A 80 4.48 -8.17 -5.86
N ASN A 81 5.10 -8.74 -6.90
CA ASN A 81 5.82 -7.96 -7.91
C ASN A 81 4.87 -7.10 -8.75
N ASP A 82 3.68 -7.61 -9.06
CA ASP A 82 2.65 -6.82 -9.75
C ASP A 82 2.24 -5.61 -8.88
N LEU A 83 2.01 -5.81 -7.57
CA LEU A 83 1.75 -4.70 -6.63
C LEU A 83 2.89 -3.68 -6.61
N LYS A 84 4.14 -4.14 -6.57
CA LYS A 84 5.34 -3.27 -6.60
C LYS A 84 5.48 -2.49 -7.92
N SER A 85 4.88 -2.96 -9.00
CA SER A 85 4.93 -2.30 -10.32
C SER A 85 3.95 -1.12 -10.48
N VAL A 86 3.01 -0.95 -9.54
CA VAL A 86 1.97 0.08 -9.60
C VAL A 86 2.57 1.49 -9.56
N ARG A 87 2.16 2.36 -10.49
CA ARG A 87 2.63 3.76 -10.59
C ARG A 87 1.50 4.70 -10.98
N ASN A 88 1.36 5.79 -10.23
CA ASN A 88 0.48 6.92 -10.49
C ASN A 88 -0.98 6.54 -10.79
N VAL A 89 -1.54 5.54 -10.09
CA VAL A 89 -2.96 5.15 -10.24
C VAL A 89 -3.83 5.75 -9.12
N HIS A 90 -5.13 5.94 -9.36
CA HIS A 90 -6.02 6.41 -8.29
C HIS A 90 -6.39 5.27 -7.34
N TYR A 91 -6.76 4.10 -7.86
CA TYR A 91 -7.34 3.04 -7.03
C TYR A 91 -6.99 1.63 -7.47
N VAL A 92 -6.64 0.76 -6.52
CA VAL A 92 -6.52 -0.69 -6.72
C VAL A 92 -7.39 -1.42 -5.71
N TYR A 93 -8.23 -2.36 -6.17
CA TYR A 93 -9.02 -3.22 -5.29
C TYR A 93 -8.99 -4.67 -5.71
N LEU A 94 -8.49 -5.52 -4.81
CA LEU A 94 -8.49 -6.96 -4.97
C LEU A 94 -9.42 -7.57 -3.92
N ALA A 95 -10.57 -8.09 -4.35
CA ALA A 95 -11.57 -8.67 -3.44
C ALA A 95 -11.18 -10.06 -2.91
N SER A 96 -10.08 -10.63 -3.39
CA SER A 96 -9.41 -11.79 -2.79
C SER A 96 -7.95 -11.80 -3.20
N THR A 97 -7.06 -12.20 -2.29
CA THR A 97 -5.61 -12.23 -2.51
C THR A 97 -4.99 -13.47 -1.89
N ILE A 98 -3.71 -13.71 -2.20
CA ILE A 98 -2.89 -14.77 -1.58
C ILE A 98 -1.92 -14.21 -0.53
N PHE A 99 -2.01 -12.91 -0.24
CA PHE A 99 -1.02 -12.22 0.58
C PHE A 99 -1.23 -12.52 2.07
N ASN A 100 -0.11 -12.64 2.78
CA ASN A 100 -0.05 -12.72 4.24
C ASN A 100 0.69 -11.50 4.82
N CYS A 101 0.85 -11.46 6.16
CA CYS A 101 1.51 -10.36 6.86
C CYS A 101 2.95 -10.10 6.37
N ASN A 102 3.71 -11.12 6.00
CA ASN A 102 5.06 -10.98 5.48
C ASN A 102 5.07 -10.34 4.07
N ASP A 103 4.13 -10.71 3.21
CA ASP A 103 3.98 -10.06 1.90
C ASP A 103 3.60 -8.59 2.05
N ILE A 104 2.69 -8.28 2.99
CA ILE A 104 2.33 -6.90 3.29
C ILE A 104 3.52 -6.12 3.85
N ASN A 105 4.29 -6.68 4.78
CA ASN A 105 5.50 -6.03 5.30
C ASN A 105 6.52 -5.73 4.19
N GLN A 106 6.81 -6.71 3.32
CA GLN A 106 7.67 -6.51 2.16
C GLN A 106 7.15 -5.43 1.20
N PHE A 107 5.83 -5.35 1.03
CA PHE A 107 5.21 -4.30 0.23
C PHE A 107 5.35 -2.92 0.88
N LEU A 108 5.14 -2.80 2.19
CA LEU A 108 5.30 -1.56 2.94
C LEU A 108 6.73 -1.01 2.84
N HIS A 109 7.74 -1.87 2.98
CA HIS A 109 9.14 -1.52 2.75
C HIS A 109 9.36 -0.97 1.35
N TYR A 110 8.85 -1.65 0.32
CA TYR A 110 8.98 -1.15 -1.04
C TYR A 110 8.27 0.20 -1.25
N TRP A 111 7.03 0.31 -0.79
CA TRP A 111 6.17 1.47 -1.02
C TRP A 111 6.73 2.74 -0.38
N THR A 112 7.23 2.64 0.85
CA THR A 112 7.77 3.77 1.60
C THR A 112 9.12 4.26 1.09
N ASN A 113 9.87 3.41 0.37
CA ASN A 113 11.13 3.75 -0.30
C ASN A 113 10.96 4.07 -1.80
N CYS A 114 9.74 3.96 -2.36
CA CYS A 114 9.52 4.23 -3.77
C CYS A 114 9.61 5.74 -4.05
N ASP A 115 10.36 6.13 -5.09
CA ASP A 115 10.53 7.54 -5.48
C ASP A 115 9.24 8.14 -6.07
N GLU A 116 8.41 7.30 -6.66
CA GLU A 116 7.20 7.70 -7.36
C GLU A 116 5.96 7.50 -6.47
N ASN A 117 4.89 8.22 -6.79
CA ASN A 117 3.57 7.88 -6.26
C ASN A 117 3.12 6.56 -6.88
N MET A 118 2.81 5.58 -6.03
CA MET A 118 2.28 4.30 -6.52
C MET A 118 0.78 4.42 -6.77
N PHE A 119 0.01 4.74 -5.73
CA PHE A 119 -1.44 4.87 -5.79
C PHE A 119 -1.96 5.90 -4.78
N GLU A 120 -3.18 6.41 -4.96
CA GLU A 120 -3.87 7.20 -3.92
C GLU A 120 -4.50 6.28 -2.86
N ASN A 121 -5.19 5.22 -3.29
CA ASN A 121 -5.84 4.26 -2.42
C ASN A 121 -5.65 2.82 -2.94
N MET A 122 -5.35 1.88 -2.05
CA MET A 122 -5.33 0.46 -2.36
C MET A 122 -6.07 -0.33 -1.28
N GLU A 123 -6.95 -1.24 -1.69
CA GLU A 123 -7.66 -2.17 -0.82
C GLU A 123 -7.36 -3.61 -1.24
N LEU A 124 -6.86 -4.40 -0.29
CA LEU A 124 -6.59 -5.82 -0.46
C LEU A 124 -7.45 -6.60 0.53
N GLN A 125 -8.28 -7.50 0.03
CA GLN A 125 -8.98 -8.46 0.87
C GLN A 125 -8.06 -9.67 1.09
N LEU A 126 -7.56 -9.82 2.30
CA LEU A 126 -6.79 -10.99 2.71
C LEU A 126 -7.75 -12.18 2.89
N ASP A 127 -7.20 -13.38 2.79
CA ASP A 127 -7.95 -14.61 3.08
C ASP A 127 -8.32 -14.66 4.57
N ASP A 128 -9.52 -15.15 4.90
CA ASP A 128 -10.00 -15.21 6.29
C ASP A 128 -9.11 -16.09 7.18
N SER A 129 -8.35 -17.02 6.59
CA SER A 129 -7.38 -17.86 7.30
C SER A 129 -6.09 -17.13 7.70
N VAL A 130 -5.85 -15.91 7.20
CA VAL A 130 -4.66 -15.12 7.56
C VAL A 130 -4.81 -14.57 8.98
N GLU A 131 -3.95 -15.06 9.86
CA GLU A 131 -3.76 -14.47 11.19
C GLU A 131 -3.01 -13.14 11.08
N ILE A 132 -3.57 -12.10 11.70
CA ILE A 132 -2.99 -10.75 11.64
C ILE A 132 -2.01 -10.60 12.79
N ASP A 133 -0.73 -10.65 12.44
CA ASP A 133 0.38 -10.42 13.35
C ASP A 133 0.93 -9.00 13.12
N VAL A 134 0.66 -8.12 14.08
CA VAL A 134 1.05 -6.70 14.02
C VAL A 134 2.57 -6.53 14.07
N ASP A 135 3.28 -7.41 14.76
CA ASP A 135 4.73 -7.34 14.90
C ASP A 135 5.40 -7.76 13.58
N VAL A 136 4.89 -8.78 12.90
CA VAL A 136 5.32 -9.14 11.54
C VAL A 136 5.04 -8.00 10.55
N LEU A 137 3.87 -7.37 10.63
CA LEU A 137 3.50 -6.27 9.73
C LEU A 137 4.44 -5.07 9.85
N LYS A 138 4.86 -4.73 11.08
CA LYS A 138 5.70 -3.57 11.36
C LYS A 138 7.19 -3.89 11.43
N ASN A 139 7.60 -5.15 11.24
CA ASN A 139 8.98 -5.58 11.39
C ASN A 139 9.94 -4.71 10.56
N GLU A 140 11.00 -4.23 11.21
CA GLU A 140 12.02 -3.32 10.66
C GLU A 140 11.51 -1.96 10.16
N LEU A 141 10.24 -1.61 10.40
CA LEU A 141 9.64 -0.32 10.05
C LEU A 141 9.54 0.57 11.28
N ILE A 142 9.87 1.85 11.10
CA ILE A 142 9.52 2.88 12.09
C ILE A 142 8.05 3.21 11.89
N THR A 143 7.23 2.88 12.89
CA THR A 143 5.77 3.03 12.79
C THR A 143 5.20 3.82 13.96
N LEU A 144 4.08 4.47 13.69
CA LEU A 144 3.25 5.13 14.69
C LEU A 144 1.89 4.43 14.72
N GLN A 145 1.67 3.59 15.73
CA GLN A 145 0.48 2.76 15.85
C GLN A 145 -0.65 3.46 16.61
N ILE A 146 -1.87 3.27 16.12
CA ILE A 146 -3.11 3.63 16.79
C ILE A 146 -3.72 2.37 17.39
N VAL A 147 -4.05 2.43 18.69
CA VAL A 147 -4.92 1.45 19.32
C VAL A 147 -6.37 1.82 19.01
N ASP A 148 -7.03 0.98 18.23
CA ASP A 148 -8.43 1.13 17.85
C ASP A 148 -9.07 -0.26 17.89
N GLU A 149 -9.99 -0.47 18.83
CA GLU A 149 -10.67 -1.76 19.06
C GLU A 149 -11.58 -2.18 17.88
N THR A 150 -11.81 -1.29 16.91
CA THR A 150 -12.61 -1.57 15.72
C THR A 150 -11.80 -2.18 14.57
N VAL A 151 -10.47 -2.28 14.72
CA VAL A 151 -9.54 -2.81 13.72
C VAL A 151 -8.59 -3.85 14.31
N GLU A 152 -7.95 -4.61 13.43
CA GLU A 152 -6.87 -5.54 13.80
C GLU A 152 -5.53 -4.80 13.90
N ALA A 153 -5.30 -3.86 12.98
CA ALA A 153 -4.08 -3.07 12.96
C ALA A 153 -4.34 -1.69 12.33
N CYS A 154 -3.70 -0.65 12.86
CA CYS A 154 -3.69 0.67 12.23
C CYS A 154 -2.41 1.40 12.60
N PHE A 155 -1.55 1.69 11.61
CA PHE A 155 -0.32 2.43 11.86
C PHE A 155 0.08 3.31 10.67
N TYR A 156 0.91 4.32 10.98
CA TYR A 156 1.46 5.27 10.02
C TYR A 156 2.94 5.02 9.83
N ILE A 157 3.42 5.28 8.61
CA ILE A 157 4.82 5.18 8.23
C ILE A 157 5.17 6.44 7.44
N LYS A 158 6.38 6.95 7.63
CA LYS A 158 6.91 8.07 6.85
C LYS A 158 7.47 7.57 5.52
N VAL A 159 7.19 8.28 4.44
CA VAL A 159 7.88 8.07 3.15
C VAL A 159 9.32 8.58 3.26
N LYS A 160 10.32 7.83 2.78
CA LYS A 160 11.72 8.26 2.90
C LYS A 160 12.10 9.34 1.89
N ASN A 161 11.68 9.20 0.63
CA ASN A 161 12.04 10.12 -0.46
C ASN A 161 10.98 11.23 -0.63
N HIS A 162 10.79 12.03 0.43
CA HIS A 162 9.68 12.99 0.53
C HIS A 162 9.98 14.42 0.04
N HIS A 163 11.22 14.73 -0.36
CA HIS A 163 11.64 16.11 -0.66
C HIS A 163 10.85 16.83 -1.76
N ASN A 164 10.24 16.09 -2.69
CA ASN A 164 9.44 16.63 -3.80
C ASN A 164 7.99 16.09 -3.80
N ARG A 165 7.51 15.51 -2.69
CA ARG A 165 6.22 14.81 -2.64
C ARG A 165 5.22 15.56 -1.78
N ARG A 166 4.02 15.74 -2.33
CA ARG A 166 2.85 16.25 -1.60
C ARG A 166 2.43 15.28 -0.48
N PHE A 167 2.42 13.99 -0.80
CA PHE A 167 2.08 12.94 0.16
C PHE A 167 3.34 12.35 0.80
N VAL A 168 3.40 12.43 2.12
CA VAL A 168 4.62 12.09 2.90
C VAL A 168 4.35 11.08 4.02
N LEU A 169 3.07 10.75 4.25
CA LEU A 169 2.62 9.76 5.22
C LEU A 169 1.87 8.63 4.53
N CYS A 170 2.26 7.41 4.83
CA CYS A 170 1.56 6.19 4.47
C CYS A 170 0.76 5.71 5.69
N ARG A 171 -0.44 5.17 5.46
CA ARG A 171 -1.22 4.51 6.49
C ARG A 171 -1.63 3.13 6.02
N LEU A 172 -1.42 2.13 6.88
CA LEU A 172 -2.05 0.82 6.79
C LEU A 172 -3.16 0.72 7.84
N LYS A 173 -4.35 0.28 7.43
CA LYS A 173 -5.45 -0.12 8.30
C LYS A 173 -5.91 -1.52 7.91
N ILE A 174 -5.88 -2.48 8.83
CA ILE A 174 -6.45 -3.80 8.64
C ILE A 174 -7.73 -3.91 9.48
N CYS A 175 -8.87 -4.01 8.80
CA CYS A 175 -10.17 -4.17 9.45
C CYS A 175 -10.37 -5.61 9.97
N LYS A 176 -11.31 -5.81 10.90
CA LYS A 176 -11.67 -7.14 11.45
C LYS A 176 -12.08 -8.16 10.38
N ASN A 177 -12.65 -7.70 9.27
CA ASN A 177 -12.94 -8.54 8.11
C ASN A 177 -11.72 -8.78 7.20
N LYS A 178 -10.50 -8.70 7.74
CA LYS A 178 -9.22 -8.92 7.04
C LYS A 178 -8.98 -8.04 5.80
N ARG A 179 -9.69 -6.91 5.72
CA ARG A 179 -9.46 -5.92 4.65
C ARG A 179 -8.32 -4.99 5.01
N ALA A 180 -7.22 -5.09 4.27
CA ALA A 180 -6.09 -4.18 4.35
C ALA A 180 -6.33 -2.97 3.44
N LYS A 181 -6.26 -1.76 4.03
CA LYS A 181 -6.39 -0.48 3.34
C LYS A 181 -5.10 0.30 3.44
N PHE A 182 -4.58 0.71 2.30
CA PHE A 182 -3.38 1.52 2.15
C PHE A 182 -3.80 2.88 1.61
N THR A 183 -3.45 3.94 2.35
CA THR A 183 -3.79 5.32 1.96
C THR A 183 -2.57 6.22 2.12
N VAL A 184 -2.38 7.15 1.19
CA VAL A 184 -1.39 8.23 1.32
C VAL A 184 -2.02 9.48 1.93
N GLN A 185 -1.25 10.24 2.69
CA GLN A 185 -1.69 11.47 3.34
C GLN A 185 -0.62 12.57 3.23
N GLU A 186 -1.11 13.81 3.17
CA GLU A 186 -0.28 15.01 3.25
C GLU A 186 0.06 15.29 4.71
N ALA A 187 1.18 15.96 4.96
CA ALA A 187 1.50 16.50 6.28
C ALA A 187 0.82 17.86 6.49
N ASP A 188 -0.50 17.92 6.36
CA ASP A 188 -1.27 19.11 6.73
C ASP A 188 -1.31 19.29 8.25
N ASP A 189 -1.90 20.38 8.74
CA ASP A 189 -1.96 20.71 10.18
C ASP A 189 -2.55 19.57 11.04
N GLN A 190 -3.41 18.71 10.48
CA GLN A 190 -3.99 17.57 11.19
C GLN A 190 -3.02 16.39 11.31
N GLN A 191 -2.12 16.23 10.33
CA GLN A 191 -1.16 15.13 10.27
C GLN A 191 0.27 15.53 10.68
N ALA A 192 0.57 16.83 10.77
CA ALA A 192 1.90 17.36 11.08
C ALA A 192 2.50 16.73 12.34
N ASN A 193 1.71 16.55 13.39
CA ASN A 193 2.16 15.92 14.63
C ASN A 193 2.64 14.47 14.42
N LYS A 194 1.98 13.69 13.56
CA LYS A 194 2.38 12.29 13.28
C LYS A 194 3.68 12.26 12.49
N PHE A 195 3.80 13.12 11.49
CA PHE A 195 5.01 13.24 10.67
C PHE A 195 6.22 13.62 11.52
N GLU A 196 6.09 14.65 12.35
CA GLU A 196 7.16 15.10 13.25
C GLU A 196 7.58 14.01 14.24
N ILE A 197 6.63 13.26 14.82
CA ILE A 197 6.97 12.14 15.71
C ILE A 197 7.77 11.07 14.95
N LEU A 198 7.34 10.71 13.74
CA LEU A 198 8.07 9.73 12.92
C LEU A 198 9.47 10.22 12.52
N GLU A 199 9.65 11.52 12.25
CA GLU A 199 10.98 12.10 12.02
C GLU A 199 11.88 12.03 13.25
N LEU A 200 11.32 12.28 14.44
CA LEU A 200 12.07 12.17 15.69
C LEU A 200 12.46 10.72 15.97
N LEU A 201 11.54 9.76 15.76
CA LEU A 201 11.82 8.33 15.91
C LEU A 201 12.93 7.86 14.95
N GLU A 202 12.91 8.32 13.71
CA GLU A 202 13.98 8.02 12.75
C GLU A 202 15.32 8.61 13.17
N LYS A 203 15.34 9.84 13.72
CA LYS A 203 16.57 10.42 14.28
C LYS A 203 17.08 9.63 15.48
N THR A 204 16.18 9.20 16.38
CA THR A 204 16.52 8.37 17.54
C THR A 204 17.17 7.05 17.10
N LYS A 205 16.52 6.31 16.19
CA LYS A 205 17.06 5.03 15.68
C LYS A 205 18.43 5.18 15.02
N ASN A 206 18.61 6.22 14.20
CA ASN A 206 19.91 6.51 13.58
C ASN A 206 21.02 6.84 14.59
N LEU A 207 20.66 7.38 15.77
CA LEU A 207 21.62 7.64 16.85
C LEU A 207 21.94 6.36 17.63
N GLU A 208 20.95 5.50 17.87
CA GLU A 208 21.13 4.19 18.51
C GLU A 208 22.08 3.31 17.69
N GLU A 209 21.84 3.18 16.38
CA GLU A 209 22.70 2.44 15.45
C GLU A 209 24.14 2.99 15.44
N LYS A 210 24.30 4.31 15.53
CA LYS A 210 25.64 4.92 15.67
C LYS A 210 26.28 4.55 16.99
N ASN A 211 25.54 4.60 18.10
CA ASN A 211 26.04 4.34 19.44
C ASN A 211 26.56 2.89 19.62
N GLU A 212 25.96 1.94 18.90
CA GLU A 212 26.40 0.53 18.84
C GLU A 212 27.71 0.34 18.05
N GLY A 213 28.14 1.35 17.29
CA GLY A 213 29.40 1.35 16.55
C GLY A 213 30.64 1.24 17.45
N SER A 214 31.55 0.34 17.10
CA SER A 214 32.77 0.03 17.88
C SER A 214 33.81 1.16 17.89
N GLU A 215 33.73 2.14 16.98
CA GLU A 215 34.74 3.19 16.79
C GLU A 215 34.49 4.49 17.60
N ILE A 216 33.45 4.55 18.44
CA ILE A 216 33.06 5.78 19.14
C ILE A 216 33.71 5.87 20.53
N SER A 217 34.30 7.04 20.83
CA SER A 217 34.86 7.33 22.16
C SER A 217 33.77 7.36 23.26
N GLU A 218 34.14 7.08 24.51
CA GLU A 218 33.18 7.11 25.63
C GLU A 218 32.49 8.46 25.80
N ALA A 219 33.22 9.57 25.60
CA ALA A 219 32.65 10.91 25.68
C ALA A 219 31.57 11.14 24.61
N SER A 220 31.82 10.66 23.38
CA SER A 220 30.85 10.72 22.30
C SER A 220 29.63 9.83 22.55
N ARG A 221 29.81 8.62 23.11
CA ARG A 221 28.69 7.75 23.50
C ARG A 221 27.78 8.40 24.54
N ARG A 222 28.36 9.04 25.56
CA ARG A 222 27.58 9.78 26.58
C ARG A 222 26.76 10.91 25.95
N LYS A 223 27.33 11.63 25.00
CA LYS A 223 26.62 12.70 24.29
C LYS A 223 25.46 12.14 23.47
N ILE A 224 25.68 11.06 22.72
CA ILE A 224 24.61 10.42 21.92
C ILE A 224 23.47 9.94 22.83
N ALA A 225 23.79 9.35 23.98
CA ALA A 225 22.77 8.91 24.94
C ALA A 225 21.92 10.09 25.48
N MET A 226 22.54 11.24 25.76
CA MET A 226 21.80 12.44 26.16
C MET A 226 20.90 12.98 25.03
N ASP A 227 21.40 12.99 23.79
CA ASP A 227 20.64 13.43 22.62
C ASP A 227 19.42 12.51 22.39
N ILE A 228 19.58 11.19 22.55
CA ILE A 228 18.47 10.21 22.50
C ILE A 228 17.43 10.51 23.59
N GLU A 229 17.85 10.74 24.83
CA GLU A 229 16.94 11.04 25.95
C GLU A 229 16.14 12.34 25.71
N GLU A 230 16.79 13.38 25.18
CA GLU A 230 16.13 14.63 24.81
C GLU A 230 15.09 14.42 23.69
N LEU A 231 15.46 13.68 22.65
CA LEU A 231 14.52 13.33 21.56
C LEU A 231 13.32 12.54 22.08
N MET A 232 13.53 11.58 22.97
CA MET A 232 12.45 10.79 23.57
C MET A 232 11.50 11.66 24.40
N CYS A 233 12.04 12.60 25.17
CA CYS A 233 11.23 13.58 25.90
C CYS A 233 10.38 14.45 24.96
N LEU A 234 10.95 14.88 23.83
CA LEU A 234 10.22 15.63 22.78
C LEU A 234 9.12 14.79 22.12
N ILE A 235 9.41 13.52 21.80
CA ILE A 235 8.44 12.57 21.25
C ILE A 235 7.26 12.41 22.22
N ILE A 236 7.50 12.16 23.50
CA ILE A 236 6.45 12.00 24.51
C ILE A 236 5.60 13.27 24.62
N LYS A 237 6.22 14.45 24.62
CA LYS A 237 5.51 15.74 24.67
C LYS A 237 4.62 15.98 23.44
N LYS A 238 5.06 15.52 22.26
CA LYS A 238 4.30 15.60 21.01
C LYS A 238 3.24 14.51 20.88
N ASN A 239 3.41 13.37 21.54
CA ASN A 239 2.48 12.23 21.52
C ASN A 239 1.20 12.45 22.36
N LYS A 240 0.48 13.55 22.10
CA LYS A 240 -0.78 13.90 22.78
C LYS A 240 -1.90 12.86 22.55
N ASN A 241 -1.83 12.14 21.44
CA ASN A 241 -2.83 11.16 21.02
C ASN A 241 -2.49 9.72 21.46
N ARG A 242 -1.47 9.54 22.32
CA ARG A 242 -1.07 8.25 22.90
C ARG A 242 -0.86 7.15 21.85
N TYR A 243 -0.21 7.49 20.76
CA TYR A 243 0.27 6.50 19.79
C TYR A 243 1.25 5.53 20.45
N ILE A 244 1.22 4.29 20.00
CA ILE A 244 2.23 3.28 20.35
C ILE A 244 3.35 3.35 19.31
N PHE A 245 4.59 3.30 19.77
CA PHE A 245 5.77 3.21 18.93
C PHE A 245 6.84 2.42 19.69
N GLU A 246 7.75 1.82 18.94
CA GLU A 246 8.95 1.17 19.45
C GLU A 246 10.16 1.98 18.96
N CYS A 247 11.20 2.04 19.79
CA CYS A 247 12.51 2.57 19.41
C CYS A 247 13.35 1.42 18.87
#